data_AF-A0A3M1U652-F1
#
_entry.id   AF-A0A3M1U652-F1
#
_cell.length_a   1.000
_cell.length_b   1.000
_cell.length_c   1.000
_cell.angle_alpha   90.00
_cell.angle_beta   90.00
_cell.angle_gamma   90.00
#
_symmetry.space_group_name_H-M   'P 1'
#
loop_
_entity.id
_entity.type
_entity.pdbx_description
1 polymer ?
#
loop_
_entity_poly.entity_id
_entity_poly.type
_entity_poly.pdbx_seq_one_letter_code
_entity_poly.pdbx_strand_id
1 'polypeptide(L)'
;MADDLKGGWTNRYSTDYSCRFQTRGILRRNFCTPVFWVSEQLDERTVRSRVWEYLFRFQYQYEHGMPQSLQDHIFQEANIQKQLETLELEWKHSLGRDVLAHAAGLFARHRHSQHYATMFSFLYGDEAAAQFGYPLPGLPPFAGLLLAPALGDV
;
A
#
# COMPACT_ATOMS: atom_id res chain seq x y z
N MET A 1 14.53 10.20 -4.80
CA MET A 1 13.27 10.44 -5.54
C MET A 1 13.20 9.47 -6.70
N ALA A 2 12.00 9.01 -7.05
CA ALA A 2 11.75 8.11 -8.18
C ALA A 2 11.06 8.88 -9.32
N ASP A 3 11.56 8.76 -10.55
CA ASP A 3 11.02 9.45 -11.73
C ASP A 3 9.82 8.68 -12.30
N ASP A 4 8.62 9.25 -12.14
CA ASP A 4 7.35 8.75 -12.67
C ASP A 4 6.75 9.63 -13.79
N LEU A 5 7.44 10.70 -14.22
CA LEU A 5 6.87 11.69 -15.15
C LEU A 5 7.00 11.32 -16.63
N LYS A 6 8.09 10.65 -17.01
CA LYS A 6 8.38 10.36 -18.43
C LYS A 6 8.20 8.91 -18.84
N GLY A 7 7.58 8.09 -17.99
CA GLY A 7 7.16 6.73 -18.30
C GLY A 7 8.26 5.77 -18.78
N GLY A 8 9.53 6.17 -18.68
CA GLY A 8 10.62 5.44 -19.30
C GLY A 8 10.98 4.17 -18.54
N TRP A 9 11.15 4.26 -17.22
CA TRP A 9 11.82 3.21 -16.43
C TRP A 9 11.11 2.88 -15.10
N THR A 10 10.38 3.82 -14.49
CA THR A 10 9.69 3.58 -13.21
C THR A 10 8.17 3.58 -13.42
N ASN A 11 7.53 2.44 -13.17
CA ASN A 11 6.08 2.39 -13.07
C ASN A 11 5.68 2.63 -11.62
N ARG A 12 4.92 3.71 -11.36
CA ARG A 12 4.53 4.16 -10.01
C ARG A 12 3.93 3.04 -9.16
N TYR A 13 2.98 2.28 -9.71
CA TYR A 13 2.28 1.24 -8.94
C TYR A 13 3.20 0.08 -8.57
N SER A 14 3.95 -0.46 -9.54
CA SER A 14 4.89 -1.58 -9.27
C SER A 14 6.02 -1.17 -8.34
N THR A 15 6.55 0.05 -8.50
CA THR A 15 7.63 0.55 -7.66
C THR A 15 7.13 0.87 -6.25
N ASP A 16 5.95 1.48 -6.10
CA ASP A 16 5.31 1.65 -4.79
C ASP A 16 5.10 0.30 -4.09
N TYR A 17 4.61 -0.72 -4.82
CA TYR A 17 4.45 -2.08 -4.29
C TYR A 17 5.79 -2.62 -3.79
N SER A 18 6.85 -2.53 -4.58
CA SER A 18 8.18 -3.02 -4.18
C SER A 18 8.73 -2.27 -2.96
N CYS A 19 8.54 -0.96 -2.89
CA CYS A 19 9.00 -0.14 -1.77
C CYS A 19 8.20 -0.36 -0.48
N ARG A 20 6.93 -0.78 -0.58
CA ARG A 20 6.12 -1.16 0.58
C ARG A 20 6.41 -2.60 1.02
N PHE A 21 6.41 -3.56 0.10
CA PHE A 21 6.25 -4.98 0.44
C PHE A 21 7.45 -5.85 0.06
N GLN A 22 8.41 -5.35 -0.72
CA GLN A 22 9.60 -6.11 -1.16
C GLN A 22 10.90 -5.54 -0.55
N THR A 23 10.84 -5.19 0.73
CA THR A 23 11.89 -4.48 1.47
C THR A 23 12.95 -5.40 2.11
N ARG A 24 12.86 -6.73 1.94
CA ARG A 24 13.72 -7.72 2.64
C ARG A 24 15.21 -7.36 2.63
N GLY A 25 15.74 -6.91 1.49
CA GLY A 25 17.15 -6.54 1.35
C GLY A 25 17.54 -5.24 2.07
N ILE A 26 16.59 -4.32 2.23
CA ILE A 26 16.76 -3.05 2.97
C ILE A 26 16.65 -3.34 4.47
N LEU A 27 15.62 -4.10 4.88
CA LEU A 27 15.36 -4.51 6.26
C LEU A 27 16.58 -5.22 6.87
N ARG A 28 17.16 -6.20 6.16
CA ARG A 28 18.37 -6.94 6.60
C ARG A 28 19.60 -6.07 6.84
N ARG A 29 19.64 -4.87 6.27
CA ARG A 29 20.75 -3.92 6.40
C ARG A 29 20.43 -2.80 7.39
N ASN A 30 19.30 -2.88 8.10
CA ASN A 30 18.80 -1.85 9.01
C ASN A 30 18.66 -0.48 8.35
N PHE A 31 18.27 -0.45 7.08
CA PHE A 31 17.93 0.79 6.38
C PHE A 31 16.42 1.00 6.36
N CYS A 32 16.02 2.27 6.39
CA CYS A 32 14.65 2.69 6.12
C CYS A 32 14.74 3.82 5.09
N THR A 33 14.21 3.59 3.88
CA THR A 33 14.39 4.51 2.76
C THR A 33 13.04 4.91 2.18
N PRO A 34 12.45 6.01 2.68
CA PRO A 34 11.22 6.56 2.12
C PRO A 34 11.41 6.93 0.64
N VAL A 35 10.39 6.63 -0.16
CA VAL A 35 10.34 7.01 -1.57
C VAL A 35 9.37 8.17 -1.77
N PHE A 36 9.85 9.15 -2.53
CA PHE A 36 9.13 10.33 -3.00
C PHE A 36 9.13 10.34 -4.52
N TRP A 37 8.02 10.76 -5.12
CA TRP A 37 7.83 10.80 -6.57
C TRP A 37 8.15 12.18 -7.13
N VAL A 38 8.73 12.23 -8.33
CA VAL A 38 9.04 13.53 -8.97
C VAL A 38 7.76 14.27 -9.35
N SER A 39 6.67 13.56 -9.66
CA SER A 39 5.36 14.17 -9.92
C SER A 39 4.67 14.76 -8.69
N GLU A 40 5.11 14.43 -7.48
CA GLU A 40 4.48 14.90 -6.24
C GLU A 40 4.92 16.32 -5.88
N GLN A 41 3.96 17.16 -5.49
CA GLN A 41 4.27 18.38 -4.77
C GLN A 41 4.56 18.02 -3.31
N LEU A 42 5.82 18.21 -2.89
CA LEU A 42 6.26 17.91 -1.54
C LEU A 42 6.17 19.15 -0.65
N ASP A 43 5.51 19.01 0.48
CA ASP A 43 5.54 19.94 1.60
C ASP A 43 6.03 19.24 2.88
N GLU A 44 6.26 20.01 3.95
CA GLU A 44 6.75 19.47 5.22
C GLU A 44 5.84 18.34 5.74
N ARG A 45 4.53 18.53 5.64
CA ARG A 45 3.54 17.57 6.10
C ARG A 45 3.66 16.24 5.36
N THR A 46 3.71 16.28 4.03
CA THR A 46 3.83 15.10 3.17
C THR A 46 5.13 14.37 3.43
N VAL A 47 6.24 15.11 3.60
CA VAL A 47 7.53 14.51 3.96
C VAL A 47 7.46 13.81 5.31
N ARG A 48 6.91 14.46 6.33
CA ARG A 48 6.77 13.89 7.68
C ARG A 48 5.91 12.64 7.67
N SER A 49 4.72 12.67 7.04
CA SER A 49 3.85 11.50 6.94
C SER A 49 4.53 10.34 6.23
N ARG A 50 5.18 10.58 5.09
CA ARG A 50 5.86 9.52 4.32
C ARG A 50 7.03 8.90 5.09
N VAL A 51 7.78 9.71 5.85
CA VAL A 51 8.86 9.19 6.71
C VAL A 51 8.29 8.28 7.79
N TRP A 52 7.22 8.71 8.48
CA TRP A 52 6.58 7.89 9.52
C TRP A 52 5.94 6.62 8.97
N GLU A 53 5.28 6.67 7.82
CA GLU A 53 4.75 5.48 7.12
C GLU A 53 5.84 4.41 6.93
N TYR A 54 7.02 4.82 6.46
CA TYR A 54 8.11 3.90 6.20
C TYR A 54 8.76 3.40 7.49
N LEU A 55 8.86 4.23 8.54
CA LEU A 55 9.35 3.80 9.84
C LEU A 55 8.43 2.77 10.48
N PHE A 56 7.12 3.01 10.50
CA PHE A 56 6.14 2.06 11.03
C PHE A 56 6.10 0.78 10.20
N ARG A 57 6.22 0.88 8.88
CA ARG A 57 6.32 -0.29 8.02
C ARG A 57 7.58 -1.11 8.30
N PHE A 58 8.72 -0.44 8.45
CA PHE A 58 9.98 -1.09 8.82
C PHE A 58 9.86 -1.82 10.15
N GLN A 59 9.32 -1.15 11.17
CA GLN A 59 9.09 -1.75 12.49
C GLN A 59 8.16 -2.96 12.40
N TYR A 60 7.01 -2.81 11.73
CA TYR A 60 6.03 -3.89 11.57
C TYR A 60 6.66 -5.12 10.92
N GLN A 61 7.41 -4.93 9.82
CA GLN A 61 8.10 -6.01 9.11
C GLN A 61 9.26 -6.61 9.89
N TYR A 62 9.91 -5.84 10.75
CA TYR A 62 10.94 -6.34 11.66
C TYR A 62 10.33 -7.30 12.71
N GLU A 63 9.15 -6.97 13.23
CA GLU A 63 8.46 -7.74 14.26
C GLU A 63 7.70 -8.96 13.70
N HIS A 64 7.08 -8.84 12.53
CA HIS A 64 6.14 -9.83 11.97
C HIS A 64 6.68 -10.56 10.73
N GLY A 65 7.82 -10.11 10.18
CA GLY A 65 8.34 -10.60 8.91
C GLY A 65 7.69 -9.93 7.70
N MET A 66 8.03 -10.44 6.50
CA MET A 66 7.51 -9.90 5.24
C MET A 66 6.09 -10.41 4.97
N PRO A 67 5.16 -9.55 4.49
CA PRO A 67 3.82 -9.99 4.16
C PRO A 67 3.84 -10.97 2.97
N GLN A 68 3.07 -12.06 3.06
CA GLN A 68 3.04 -13.12 2.05
C GLN A 68 1.66 -13.27 1.39
N SER A 69 0.60 -13.04 2.15
CA SER A 69 -0.79 -13.12 1.71
C SER A 69 -1.43 -11.74 1.63
N LEU A 70 -2.58 -11.64 0.94
CA LEU A 70 -3.37 -10.40 0.89
C LEU A 70 -3.70 -9.90 2.31
N GLN A 71 -4.04 -10.81 3.22
CA GLN A 71 -4.32 -10.49 4.62
C GLN A 71 -3.12 -9.81 5.29
N ASP A 72 -1.91 -10.33 5.11
CA ASP A 72 -0.71 -9.75 5.74
C ASP A 72 -0.46 -8.33 5.24
N HIS A 73 -0.69 -8.08 3.94
CA HIS A 73 -0.56 -6.75 3.35
C HIS A 73 -1.57 -5.77 3.96
N ILE A 74 -2.82 -6.20 4.08
CA ILE A 74 -3.89 -5.37 4.68
C ILE A 74 -3.60 -5.11 6.16
N PHE A 75 -3.19 -6.12 6.93
CA PHE A 75 -2.91 -5.98 8.35
C PHE A 75 -1.73 -5.04 8.62
N GLN A 76 -0.68 -5.13 7.80
CA GLN A 76 0.44 -4.18 7.84
C GLN A 76 -0.04 -2.74 7.61
N GLU A 77 -0.75 -2.48 6.51
CA GLU A 77 -1.15 -1.11 6.17
C GLU A 77 -2.24 -0.56 7.10
N ALA A 78 -3.11 -1.41 7.64
CA ALA A 78 -4.06 -1.06 8.70
C ALA A 78 -3.34 -0.61 9.97
N ASN A 79 -2.31 -1.36 10.39
CA ASN A 79 -1.51 -1.02 11.57
C ASN A 79 -0.76 0.31 11.40
N ILE A 80 -0.13 0.52 10.24
CA ILE A 80 0.57 1.77 9.93
C ILE A 80 -0.38 2.97 9.99
N GLN A 81 -1.56 2.87 9.39
CA GLN A 81 -2.55 3.95 9.39
C GLN A 81 -3.03 4.28 10.82
N LYS A 82 -3.30 3.26 11.65
CA LYS A 82 -3.63 3.47 13.06
C LYS A 82 -2.52 4.22 13.81
N GLN A 83 -1.24 3.90 13.56
CA GLN A 83 -0.12 4.62 14.17
C GLN A 83 0.00 6.07 13.66
N LEU A 84 -0.28 6.33 12.38
CA LEU A 84 -0.30 7.71 11.85
C LEU A 84 -1.44 8.54 12.42
N GLU A 85 -2.62 7.94 12.63
CA GLU A 85 -3.76 8.59 13.28
C GLU A 85 -3.39 9.04 14.70
N THR A 86 -2.64 8.24 15.46
CA THR A 86 -2.16 8.64 16.80
C THR A 86 -1.18 9.82 16.78
N LEU A 87 -0.56 10.10 15.63
CA LEU A 87 0.32 11.25 15.42
C LEU A 87 -0.40 12.45 14.81
N GLU A 88 -1.74 12.39 14.67
CA GLU A 88 -2.58 13.42 14.05
C GLU A 88 -2.17 13.74 12.59
N LEU A 89 -1.51 12.80 11.92
CA LEU A 89 -1.14 12.93 10.52
C LEU A 89 -2.32 12.49 9.66
N GLU A 90 -3.08 13.43 9.08
CA GLU A 90 -4.31 13.02 8.37
C GLU A 90 -4.02 12.13 7.16
N TRP A 91 -4.64 10.96 7.14
CA TRP A 91 -4.81 10.10 5.99
C TRP A 91 -6.25 10.26 5.49
N LYS A 92 -6.50 11.20 4.58
CA LYS A 92 -7.86 11.53 4.13
C LYS A 92 -8.14 11.01 2.72
N HIS A 93 -8.63 9.77 2.63
CA HIS A 93 -9.51 9.35 1.54
C HIS A 93 -10.53 8.34 2.07
N SER A 94 -11.77 8.80 2.29
CA SER A 94 -12.89 7.89 2.52
C SER A 94 -13.47 7.48 1.18
N LEU A 95 -13.37 6.18 0.86
CA LEU A 95 -14.15 5.60 -0.24
C LEU A 95 -15.58 5.37 0.23
N GLY A 96 -16.53 5.44 -0.70
CA GLY A 96 -17.96 5.25 -0.40
C GLY A 96 -18.26 3.86 0.17
N ARG A 97 -19.38 3.75 0.91
CA ARG A 97 -19.80 2.47 1.53
C ARG A 97 -19.93 1.32 0.54
N ASP A 98 -20.36 1.60 -0.69
CA ASP A 98 -20.51 0.58 -1.73
C ASP A 98 -19.15 0.00 -2.14
N VAL A 99 -18.12 0.85 -2.22
CA VAL A 99 -16.75 0.42 -2.53
C VAL A 99 -16.19 -0.43 -1.38
N LEU A 100 -16.44 -0.03 -0.12
CA LEU A 100 -16.04 -0.83 1.03
C LEU A 100 -16.74 -2.19 1.05
N ALA A 101 -18.05 -2.24 0.82
CA ALA A 101 -18.80 -3.50 0.79
C ALA A 101 -18.26 -4.45 -0.31
N HIS A 102 -17.98 -3.90 -1.49
CA HIS A 102 -17.38 -4.66 -2.60
C HIS A 102 -15.97 -5.16 -2.26
N ALA A 103 -15.11 -4.26 -1.76
CA ALA A 103 -13.75 -4.60 -1.34
C ALA A 103 -13.73 -5.65 -0.22
N ALA A 104 -14.63 -5.56 0.76
CA ALA A 104 -14.77 -6.53 1.84
C ALA A 104 -15.17 -7.92 1.31
N GLY A 105 -16.11 -7.98 0.35
CA GLY A 105 -16.49 -9.23 -0.30
C GLY A 105 -15.36 -9.86 -1.12
N LEU A 106 -14.53 -9.05 -1.77
CA LEU A 106 -13.32 -9.52 -2.46
C LEU A 106 -12.23 -9.96 -1.46
N PHE A 107 -12.03 -9.20 -0.38
CA PHE A 107 -11.07 -9.52 0.66
C PHE A 107 -11.42 -10.86 1.31
N ALA A 108 -12.66 -11.07 1.74
CA ALA A 108 -13.11 -12.32 2.33
C ALA A 108 -12.83 -13.54 1.42
N ARG A 109 -12.99 -13.38 0.09
CA ARG A 109 -12.72 -14.43 -0.89
C ARG A 109 -11.23 -14.70 -1.12
N HIS A 110 -10.38 -13.67 -0.98
CA HIS A 110 -8.98 -13.74 -1.40
C HIS A 110 -7.96 -13.46 -0.29
N ARG A 111 -8.37 -13.31 0.97
CA ARG A 111 -7.49 -12.91 2.10
C ARG A 111 -6.27 -13.80 2.26
N HIS A 112 -6.39 -15.10 1.98
CA HIS A 112 -5.28 -16.05 2.07
C HIS A 112 -4.51 -16.25 0.75
N SER A 113 -4.87 -15.53 -0.31
CA SER A 113 -4.17 -15.60 -1.59
C SER A 113 -2.76 -15.05 -1.45
N GLN A 114 -1.79 -15.78 -2.01
CA GLN A 114 -0.41 -15.35 -2.19
C GLN A 114 -0.10 -15.02 -3.67
N HIS A 115 -1.11 -15.05 -4.54
CA HIS A 115 -0.94 -14.76 -5.95
C HIS A 115 -0.70 -13.26 -6.16
N TYR A 116 0.48 -12.90 -6.66
CA TYR A 116 0.90 -11.52 -6.86
C TYR A 116 -0.14 -10.68 -7.60
N ALA A 117 -0.65 -11.15 -8.75
CA ALA A 117 -1.63 -10.43 -9.55
C ALA A 117 -2.92 -10.13 -8.75
N THR A 118 -3.41 -11.09 -7.95
CA THR A 118 -4.58 -10.89 -7.10
C THR A 118 -4.32 -9.86 -6.01
N MET A 119 -3.18 -9.96 -5.31
CA MET A 119 -2.82 -9.02 -4.25
C MET A 119 -2.61 -7.61 -4.80
N PHE A 120 -1.86 -7.49 -5.90
CA PHE A 120 -1.55 -6.23 -6.55
C PHE A 120 -2.83 -5.53 -7.05
N SER A 121 -3.69 -6.25 -7.80
CA SER A 121 -4.95 -5.69 -8.29
C SER A 121 -5.86 -5.25 -7.15
N PHE A 122 -5.93 -6.01 -6.05
CA PHE A 122 -6.74 -5.63 -4.90
C PHE A 122 -6.23 -4.33 -4.23
N LEU A 123 -4.92 -4.24 -4.00
CA LEU A 123 -4.30 -3.12 -3.30
C LEU A 123 -4.36 -1.83 -4.12
N TYR A 124 -4.10 -1.91 -5.43
CA TYR A 124 -3.91 -0.74 -6.29
C TYR A 124 -5.08 -0.43 -7.23
N GLY A 125 -6.05 -1.34 -7.39
CA GLY A 125 -7.24 -1.13 -8.22
C GLY A 125 -7.04 -1.37 -9.71
N ASP A 126 -8.10 -1.12 -10.47
CA ASP A 126 -8.22 -1.52 -11.89
C ASP A 126 -7.23 -0.77 -12.79
N GLU A 127 -6.96 0.51 -12.50
CA GLU A 127 -6.01 1.33 -13.28
C GLU A 127 -4.62 0.71 -13.28
N ALA A 128 -4.14 0.28 -12.11
CA ALA A 128 -2.85 -0.38 -11.97
C ALA A 128 -2.87 -1.78 -12.60
N ALA A 129 -3.92 -2.56 -12.35
CA ALA A 129 -4.07 -3.92 -12.86
C ALA A 129 -4.04 -3.98 -14.40
N ALA A 130 -4.72 -3.03 -15.06
CA ALA A 130 -4.78 -2.94 -16.51
C ALA A 130 -3.41 -2.78 -17.17
N GLN A 131 -2.47 -2.07 -16.52
CA GLN A 131 -1.12 -1.85 -17.05
C GLN A 131 -0.27 -3.12 -17.14
N PHE A 132 -0.64 -4.17 -16.41
CA PHE A 132 0.08 -5.45 -16.37
C PHE A 132 -0.76 -6.63 -16.88
N GLY A 133 -1.98 -6.37 -17.39
CA GLY A 133 -2.89 -7.43 -17.84
C GLY A 133 -3.40 -8.32 -16.69
N TYR A 134 -3.47 -7.78 -15.47
CA TYR A 134 -3.99 -8.50 -14.30
C TYR A 134 -5.52 -8.43 -14.22
N PRO A 135 -6.16 -9.28 -13.38
CA PRO A 135 -7.60 -9.21 -13.17
C PRO A 135 -8.04 -7.83 -12.70
N LEU A 136 -9.20 -7.38 -13.21
CA LEU A 136 -9.82 -6.11 -12.86
C LEU A 136 -10.90 -6.35 -11.79
N PRO A 137 -10.61 -6.08 -10.50
CA PRO A 137 -11.54 -6.34 -9.41
C PRO A 137 -12.74 -5.39 -9.37
N GLY A 138 -12.78 -4.32 -10.16
CA GLY A 138 -13.79 -3.28 -10.05
C GLY A 138 -13.51 -2.34 -8.88
N LEU A 139 -12.23 -2.08 -8.58
CA LEU A 139 -11.80 -1.22 -7.47
C LEU A 139 -11.16 0.07 -7.98
N PRO A 140 -11.43 1.23 -7.34
CA PRO A 140 -10.77 2.47 -7.68
C PRO A 140 -9.27 2.42 -7.31
N PRO A 141 -8.47 3.39 -7.80
CA PRO A 141 -7.05 3.45 -7.50
C PRO A 141 -6.76 3.40 -5.99
N PHE A 142 -5.80 2.57 -5.60
CA PHE A 142 -5.34 2.39 -4.22
C PHE A 142 -6.42 1.91 -3.21
N ALA A 143 -7.55 1.37 -3.68
CA ALA A 143 -8.68 1.05 -2.80
C ALA A 143 -8.31 0.13 -1.63
N GLY A 144 -7.56 -0.94 -1.87
CA GLY A 144 -7.17 -1.87 -0.82
C GLY A 144 -6.25 -1.22 0.23
N LEU A 145 -5.40 -0.27 -0.17
CA LEU A 145 -4.55 0.49 0.74
C LEU A 145 -5.38 1.50 1.55
N LEU A 146 -6.28 2.22 0.90
CA LEU A 146 -7.13 3.24 1.55
C LEU A 146 -8.14 2.63 2.53
N LEU A 147 -8.63 1.42 2.23
CA LEU A 147 -9.60 0.70 3.06
C LEU A 147 -8.95 -0.23 4.08
N ALA A 148 -7.61 -0.30 4.14
CA ALA A 148 -6.91 -1.23 5.01
C ALA A 148 -7.35 -1.16 6.48
N PRO A 149 -7.55 0.02 7.12
CA PRO A 149 -8.02 0.08 8.50
C PRO A 149 -9.36 -0.63 8.71
N ALA A 150 -10.33 -0.39 7.81
CA ALA A 150 -11.65 -1.00 7.89
C ALA A 150 -11.63 -2.51 7.59
N LEU A 151 -10.74 -2.96 6.70
CA LEU A 151 -10.60 -4.37 6.33
C LEU A 151 -9.76 -5.17 7.34
N GLY A 152 -8.83 -4.51 8.04
CA GLY A 152 -7.95 -5.11 9.04
C GLY A 152 -8.64 -5.46 10.35
N ASP A 153 -9.84 -4.91 10.57
CA ASP A 153 -10.68 -5.19 11.75
C ASP A 153 -11.64 -6.38 11.54
N VAL A 154 -11.56 -7.08 10.39
CA VAL A 154 -12.45 -8.19 9.97
C VAL A 154 -11.71 -9.54 9.87
#